data_AF-A0A9P3KXQ0-F1
#
_entry.id   AF-A0A9P3KXQ0-F1
#
_cell.length_a   1.000
_cell.length_b   1.000
_cell.length_c   1.000
_cell.angle_alpha   90.00
_cell.angle_beta   90.00
_cell.angle_gamma   90.00
#
_symmetry.space_group_name_H-M   'P 1'
#
loop_
_entity.id
_entity.type
_entity.pdbx_description
1 polymer ?
#
loop_
_entity_poly.entity_id
_entity_poly.type
_entity_poly.pdbx_seq_one_letter_code
_entity_poly.pdbx_strand_id
1 'polypeptide(L)'
;MAFLYHRHLLLLLLHLLLLLLTPAHVAASGGVTFQAILEEARGSNGLAMVLGLRRALHEIPELMFREFRTSAMVQETLASLGIPFQPNFAGTTGERA
;
A
#
# COMPACT_ATOMS: atom_id res chain seq x y z
N MET A 1 -12.56 -23.81 -56.88
CA MET A 1 -11.39 -23.12 -56.27
C MET A 1 -11.81 -21.92 -55.41
N ALA A 2 -12.57 -20.94 -55.89
CA ALA A 2 -12.96 -19.74 -55.13
C ALA A 2 -13.70 -20.01 -53.79
N PHE A 3 -14.59 -21.01 -53.74
CA PHE A 3 -15.32 -21.40 -52.52
C PHE A 3 -14.41 -21.90 -51.39
N LEU A 4 -13.28 -22.53 -51.72
CA LEU A 4 -12.34 -23.04 -50.74
C LEU A 4 -11.57 -21.88 -50.09
N TYR A 5 -11.08 -20.93 -50.90
CA TYR A 5 -10.40 -19.73 -50.42
C TYR A 5 -11.30 -18.84 -49.56
N HIS A 6 -12.58 -18.70 -49.93
CA HIS A 6 -13.54 -17.93 -49.15
C HIS A 6 -13.79 -18.54 -47.77
N ARG A 7 -13.95 -19.87 -47.70
CA ARG A 7 -14.09 -20.59 -46.42
C ARG A 7 -12.85 -20.47 -45.55
N HIS A 8 -11.65 -20.59 -46.13
CA HIS A 8 -10.40 -20.41 -45.39
C HIS A 8 -10.22 -18.97 -44.89
N LEU A 9 -10.58 -17.97 -45.69
CA LEU A 9 -10.53 -16.56 -45.31
C LEU A 9 -11.49 -16.25 -44.14
N LEU A 10 -12.72 -16.78 -44.19
CA LEU A 10 -13.70 -16.62 -43.11
C LEU A 10 -13.24 -17.29 -41.81
N LEU A 11 -12.65 -18.49 -41.89
CA LEU A 11 -12.08 -19.17 -40.71
C LEU A 11 -10.90 -18.40 -40.12
N LEU A 12 -10.04 -17.80 -40.97
CA LEU A 12 -8.90 -17.00 -40.53
C LEU A 12 -9.36 -15.68 -39.88
N LEU A 13 -10.36 -15.00 -40.47
CA LEU A 13 -11.00 -13.82 -39.89
C LEU A 13 -11.72 -14.14 -38.58
N LEU A 14 -12.40 -15.29 -38.48
CA LEU A 14 -13.04 -15.74 -37.24
C LEU A 14 -11.99 -16.03 -36.16
N HIS A 15 -10.86 -16.66 -36.50
CA HIS A 15 -9.79 -16.92 -35.55
C HIS A 15 -9.11 -15.63 -35.09
N LEU A 16 -8.87 -14.70 -36.01
CA LEU A 16 -8.35 -13.37 -35.71
C LEU A 16 -9.32 -12.60 -34.81
N LEU A 17 -10.62 -12.61 -35.12
CA LEU A 17 -11.67 -12.01 -34.30
C LEU A 17 -11.72 -12.66 -32.91
N LEU A 18 -11.64 -13.99 -32.82
CA LEU A 18 -11.61 -14.70 -31.54
C LEU A 18 -10.37 -14.32 -30.70
N LEU A 19 -9.21 -14.13 -31.35
CA LEU A 19 -7.97 -13.64 -30.73
C LEU A 19 -8.06 -12.17 -30.28
N LEU A 20 -8.81 -11.33 -31.00
CA LEU A 20 -9.09 -9.94 -30.64
C LEU A 20 -10.14 -9.81 -29.54
N LEU A 21 -11.05 -10.79 -29.41
CA LEU A 21 -12.03 -10.87 -28.34
C LEU A 21 -11.53 -11.59 -27.10
N THR A 22 -10.36 -12.26 -27.11
CA THR A 22 -9.76 -12.71 -25.86
C THR A 22 -9.29 -11.47 -25.10
N PRO A 23 -9.91 -11.08 -23.98
CA PRO A 23 -9.28 -10.11 -23.11
C PRO A 23 -7.94 -10.73 -22.71
N ALA A 24 -6.86 -10.01 -22.94
CA ALA A 24 -5.58 -10.32 -22.36
C ALA A 24 -5.75 -10.23 -20.84
N HIS A 25 -6.29 -11.28 -20.22
CA HIS A 25 -6.20 -11.54 -18.80
C HIS A 25 -4.76 -11.99 -18.53
N VAL A 26 -3.80 -11.12 -18.87
CA VAL A 26 -2.62 -10.99 -18.05
C VAL A 26 -3.20 -10.50 -16.74
N ALA A 27 -3.41 -11.43 -15.81
CA ALA A 27 -3.57 -11.11 -14.42
C ALA A 27 -2.39 -10.19 -14.09
N ALA A 28 -2.66 -8.88 -13.98
CA ALA A 28 -1.75 -7.99 -13.31
C ALA A 28 -1.48 -8.67 -11.98
N SER A 29 -0.23 -9.08 -11.74
CA SER A 29 0.18 -9.63 -10.47
C SER A 29 -0.39 -8.70 -9.41
N GLY A 30 -1.21 -9.24 -8.50
CA GLY A 30 -1.92 -8.52 -7.45
C GLY A 30 -0.97 -7.99 -6.37
N GLY A 31 0.17 -7.44 -6.79
CA GLY A 31 1.09 -6.71 -5.95
C GLY A 31 0.64 -5.27 -5.83
N VAL A 32 0.72 -4.73 -4.62
CA VAL A 32 0.58 -3.30 -4.40
C VAL A 32 1.70 -2.60 -5.16
N THR A 33 1.35 -1.67 -6.05
CA THR A 33 2.35 -0.89 -6.79
C THR A 33 2.89 0.24 -5.92
N PHE A 34 4.11 0.70 -6.18
CA PHE A 34 4.66 1.87 -5.51
C PHE A 34 3.76 3.11 -5.66
N GLN A 35 3.14 3.29 -6.83
CA GLN A 35 2.20 4.39 -7.07
C GLN A 35 0.97 4.28 -6.19
N ALA A 36 0.40 3.08 -6.02
CA ALA A 36 -0.72 2.88 -5.10
C ALA A 36 -0.35 3.21 -3.64
N ILE A 37 0.86 2.84 -3.20
CA ILE A 37 1.37 3.19 -1.85
C ILE A 37 1.52 4.70 -1.73
N LEU A 38 2.06 5.36 -2.75
CA LEU A 38 2.30 6.80 -2.73
C LEU A 38 1.01 7.60 -2.73
N GLU A 39 0.02 7.19 -3.52
CA GLU A 39 -1.32 7.81 -3.54
C GLU A 39 -2.02 7.64 -2.19
N GLU A 40 -1.97 6.46 -1.58
CA GLU A 40 -2.53 6.25 -0.22
C GLU A 40 -1.83 7.12 0.83
N ALA A 41 -0.50 7.16 0.81
CA ALA A 41 0.29 7.97 1.75
C ALA A 41 0.05 9.48 1.60
N ARG A 42 -0.21 9.95 0.37
CA ARG A 42 -0.57 11.35 0.07
C ARG A 42 -2.06 11.65 0.26
N GLY A 43 -2.89 10.60 0.30
CA GLY A 43 -4.33 10.69 0.52
C GLY A 43 -4.65 11.44 1.81
N SER A 44 -5.87 11.95 1.89
CA SER A 44 -6.31 12.79 3.01
C SER A 44 -6.13 12.09 4.36
N ASN A 45 -6.34 10.77 4.42
CA ASN A 45 -6.24 10.01 5.65
C ASN A 45 -4.79 9.82 6.11
N GLY A 46 -3.90 9.33 5.22
CA GLY A 46 -2.49 9.11 5.53
C GLY A 46 -1.76 10.41 5.87
N LEU A 47 -1.98 11.45 5.07
CA LEU A 47 -1.35 12.76 5.30
C LEU A 47 -1.87 13.42 6.59
N ALA A 48 -3.19 13.38 6.86
CA ALA A 48 -3.75 13.94 8.09
C ALA A 48 -3.22 13.24 9.35
N MET A 49 -3.09 11.91 9.31
CA MET A 49 -2.53 11.12 10.40
C MET A 49 -1.09 11.55 10.71
N VAL A 50 -0.20 11.59 9.71
CA VAL A 50 1.21 11.95 9.89
C VAL A 50 1.36 13.40 10.37
N LEU A 51 0.57 14.33 9.83
CA LEU A 51 0.59 15.72 10.28
C LEU A 51 0.09 15.88 11.73
N GLY A 52 -0.94 15.11 12.12
CA GLY A 52 -1.44 15.07 13.49
C GLY A 52 -0.38 14.59 14.48
N LEU A 53 0.24 13.44 14.18
CA LEU A 53 1.35 12.89 14.98
C LEU A 53 2.51 13.89 15.10
N ARG A 54 2.94 14.49 13.98
CA ARG A 54 4.03 15.49 13.98
C ARG A 54 3.71 16.68 14.88
N ARG A 55 2.48 17.19 14.84
CA ARG A 55 2.04 18.33 15.67
C ARG A 55 2.06 17.95 17.15
N ALA A 56 1.50 16.80 17.50
CA ALA A 56 1.47 16.32 18.89
C ALA A 56 2.88 16.10 19.45
N LEU A 57 3.79 15.52 18.66
CA LEU A 57 5.20 15.35 19.04
C LEU A 57 5.95 16.69 19.17
N HIS A 58 5.66 17.66 18.30
CA HIS A 58 6.28 18.99 18.38
C HIS A 58 5.73 19.87 19.50
N GLU A 59 4.53 19.59 20.00
CA GLU A 59 3.94 20.37 21.09
C GLU A 59 4.74 20.21 22.39
N ILE A 60 5.20 18.98 22.67
CA ILE A 60 5.97 18.66 23.88
C ILE A 60 7.16 17.77 23.48
N PRO A 61 8.26 18.36 22.98
CA PRO A 61 9.44 17.61 22.63
C PRO A 61 10.11 17.05 23.89
N GLU A 62 10.39 15.75 23.88
CA GLU A 62 11.14 15.07 24.94
C GLU A 62 12.62 14.96 24.55
N LEU A 63 13.50 14.99 25.56
CA LEU A 63 14.94 14.83 25.38
C LEU A 63 15.32 13.36 25.23
N MET A 64 16.54 13.14 24.74
CA MET A 64 17.15 11.81 24.64
C MET A 64 17.08 11.04 25.96
N PHE A 65 16.63 9.79 25.89
CA PHE A 65 16.39 8.86 27.00
C PHE A 65 15.30 9.28 28.00
N ARG A 66 14.44 10.23 27.63
CA ARG A 66 13.32 10.73 28.43
C ARG A 66 12.01 10.75 27.65
N GLU A 67 11.96 10.04 26.52
CA GLU A 67 10.86 9.98 25.56
C GLU A 67 9.70 9.08 26.02
N PHE A 68 9.23 9.25 27.26
CA PHE A 68 8.18 8.40 27.82
C PHE A 68 6.86 8.56 27.07
N ARG A 69 6.46 9.80 26.82
CA ARG A 69 5.19 10.11 26.14
C ARG A 69 5.27 9.83 24.65
N THR A 70 6.39 10.17 24.04
CA THR A 70 6.69 9.89 22.64
C THR A 70 6.68 8.39 22.40
N SER A 71 7.34 7.60 23.27
CA SER A 71 7.30 6.13 23.17
C SER A 71 5.88 5.60 23.35
N ALA A 72 5.12 6.09 24.34
CA ALA A 72 3.72 5.68 24.53
C ALA A 72 2.84 5.97 23.30
N MET A 73 2.99 7.14 22.68
CA MET A 73 2.27 7.51 21.46
C MET A 73 2.63 6.62 20.28
N VAL A 74 3.91 6.28 20.10
CA VAL A 74 4.36 5.36 19.04
C VAL A 74 3.77 3.97 19.28
N GLN A 75 3.81 3.46 20.51
CA GLN A 75 3.24 2.16 20.88
C GLN A 75 1.73 2.10 20.60
N GLU A 76 0.98 3.13 21.00
CA GLU A 76 -0.46 3.23 20.73
C GLU A 76 -0.74 3.28 19.22
N THR A 77 0.03 4.06 18.48
CA THR A 77 -0.11 4.17 17.02
C THR A 77 0.15 2.83 16.33
N LEU A 78 1.24 2.13 16.68
CA LEU A 78 1.57 0.82 16.13
C LEU A 78 0.50 -0.22 16.49
N ALA A 79 0.01 -0.21 17.74
CA ALA A 79 -1.08 -1.07 18.17
C ALA A 79 -2.36 -0.83 17.35
N SER A 80 -2.72 0.44 17.10
CA SER A 80 -3.90 0.79 16.28
C SER A 80 -3.80 0.32 14.83
N LEU A 81 -2.57 0.20 14.31
CA LEU A 81 -2.28 -0.31 12.97
C LEU A 81 -2.10 -1.83 12.93
N GLY A 82 -2.16 -2.52 14.08
CA GLY A 82 -1.93 -3.96 14.19
C GLY A 82 -0.47 -4.37 13.94
N ILE A 83 0.48 -3.45 14.08
CA ILE A 83 1.90 -3.71 13.87
C ILE A 83 2.52 -4.20 15.19
N PRO A 84 3.14 -5.41 15.22
CA PRO A 84 3.77 -5.91 16.43
C PRO A 84 5.04 -5.10 16.78
N PHE A 85 5.27 -4.87 18.07
CA PHE A 85 6.45 -4.16 18.57
C PHE A 85 6.90 -4.69 19.93
N GLN A 86 8.15 -4.42 20.30
CA GLN A 86 8.70 -4.68 21.62
C GLN A 86 8.99 -3.35 22.33
N PRO A 87 8.29 -3.03 23.44
CA PRO A 87 8.58 -1.84 24.22
C PRO A 87 9.89 -1.99 25.01
N ASN A 88 10.46 -0.87 25.45
CA ASN A 88 11.64 -0.83 26.33
C ASN A 88 12.91 -1.53 25.80
N PHE A 89 13.11 -1.55 24.49
CA PHE A 89 14.31 -2.15 23.89
C PHE A 89 15.62 -1.46 24.32
N ALA A 90 15.59 -0.13 24.50
CA ALA A 90 16.75 0.66 24.92
C ALA A 90 16.88 0.82 26.46
N GLY A 91 16.02 0.16 27.24
CA GLY A 91 16.08 0.12 28.72
C GLY A 91 15.77 1.43 29.45
N THR A 92 15.47 2.51 28.73
CA THR A 92 15.30 3.88 29.28
C THR A 92 14.00 4.55 28.87
N THR A 93 13.30 4.02 27.86
CA THR A 93 12.06 4.58 27.31
C THR A 93 11.07 3.46 26.99
N GLY A 94 9.76 3.73 27.12
CA GLY A 94 8.71 2.77 26.77
C GLY A 94 8.16 1.92 27.91
N GLU A 95 8.53 2.22 29.15
CA GLU A 95 7.72 1.85 30.32
C GLU A 95 6.55 2.84 30.46
N ARG A 96 5.39 2.37 30.93
CA ARG A 96 4.30 3.27 31.33
C ARG A 96 4.80 4.11 32.50
N ALA A 97 4.86 5.44 32.31
CA ALA A 97 5.05 6.38 33.41
C ALA A 97 3.88 6.30 34.41
#